data_AF-A0A7V9WSI3-F1
#
_entry.id   AF-A0A7V9WSI3-F1
#
_cell.length_a   1.000
_cell.length_b   1.000
_cell.length_c   1.000
_cell.angle_alpha   90.00
_cell.angle_beta   90.00
_cell.angle_gamma   90.00
#
_symmetry.space_group_name_H-M   'P 1'
#
loop_
_entity.id
_entity.type
_entity.pdbx_description
1 polymer ?
#
loop_
_entity_poly.entity_id
_entity_poly.type
_entity_poly.pdbx_seq_one_letter_code
_entity_poly.pdbx_strand_id
1 'polypeptide(L)'
;MSGTRSEADKKLLQVTQGLSELLVGHSYDQAWEKAGELNSILKKREEFTLPEYMIDMVQQHLKSYYRQNKIVNKAHTAMSAIGHKLQEFR
;
A
#
# COMPACT_ATOMS: atom_id res chain seq x y z
N MET A 1 13.09 20.29 -22.50
CA MET A 1 13.73 18.99 -22.81
C MET A 1 12.87 17.92 -22.17
N SER A 2 12.16 17.11 -22.98
CA SER A 2 11.32 16.01 -22.49
C SER A 2 12.24 14.89 -22.01
N GLY A 3 12.68 14.97 -20.75
CA GLY A 3 13.52 13.95 -20.13
C GLY A 3 12.78 12.64 -20.06
N THR A 4 13.27 11.63 -20.77
CA THR A 4 12.79 10.26 -20.66
C THR A 4 12.97 9.82 -19.21
N ARG A 5 11.87 9.55 -18.49
CA ARG A 5 11.90 9.05 -17.11
C ARG A 5 12.76 7.79 -17.03
N SER A 6 13.53 7.62 -15.94
CA SER A 6 14.30 6.40 -15.72
C SER A 6 13.38 5.17 -15.64
N GLU A 7 13.91 3.98 -15.89
CA GLU A 7 13.12 2.75 -15.72
C GLU A 7 12.66 2.56 -14.26
N ALA A 8 13.47 3.00 -13.29
CA ALA A 8 13.10 3.00 -11.88
C ALA A 8 11.90 3.94 -11.61
N ASP A 9 11.90 5.15 -12.18
CA ASP A 9 10.80 6.09 -12.05
C ASP A 9 9.51 5.56 -12.70
N LYS A 10 9.63 4.97 -13.90
CA LYS A 10 8.48 4.34 -14.58
C LYS A 10 7.88 3.23 -13.72
N LYS A 11 8.73 2.36 -13.16
CA LYS A 11 8.29 1.26 -12.30
C LYS A 11 7.63 1.77 -11.01
N LEU A 12 8.22 2.77 -10.34
CA LEU A 12 7.63 3.39 -9.16
C LEU A 12 6.24 3.93 -9.46
N LEU A 13 6.09 4.69 -10.54
CA LEU A 13 4.81 5.29 -10.94
C LEU A 13 3.78 4.22 -11.35
N GLN A 14 4.20 3.19 -12.07
CA GLN A 14 3.32 2.08 -12.47
C GLN A 14 2.78 1.32 -11.25
N VAL A 15 3.64 0.99 -10.29
CA VAL A 15 3.23 0.27 -9.07
C VAL A 15 2.37 1.16 -8.17
N THR A 16 2.69 2.46 -8.08
CA THR A 16 1.86 3.44 -7.38
C THR A 16 0.46 3.53 -7.98
N GLN A 17 0.36 3.57 -9.32
CA GLN A 17 -0.91 3.58 -10.03
C GLN A 17 -1.70 2.28 -9.80
N GLY A 18 -1.05 1.12 -9.88
CA GLY A 18 -1.70 -0.16 -9.62
C GLY A 18 -2.21 -0.27 -8.18
N LEU A 19 -1.48 0.25 -7.19
CA LEU A 19 -1.99 0.32 -5.81
C LEU A 19 -3.22 1.24 -5.73
N SER A 20 -3.20 2.40 -6.39
CA SER A 20 -4.33 3.33 -6.43
C SER A 20 -5.60 2.66 -6.97
N GLU A 21 -5.49 1.97 -8.11
CA GLU A 21 -6.62 1.26 -8.75
C GLU A 21 -7.21 0.19 -7.84
N LEU A 22 -6.38 -0.59 -7.14
CA LEU A 22 -6.84 -1.60 -6.19
C LEU A 22 -7.56 -0.97 -4.99
N LEU A 23 -7.05 0.15 -4.46
CA LEU A 23 -7.65 0.83 -3.31
C LEU A 23 -8.98 1.49 -3.65
N VAL A 24 -9.05 2.17 -4.80
CA VAL A 24 -10.29 2.79 -5.30
C VAL A 24 -11.30 1.73 -5.72
N GLY A 25 -10.84 0.60 -6.27
CA GLY A 25 -11.66 -0.56 -6.62
C GLY A 25 -12.00 -1.49 -5.43
N HIS A 26 -11.70 -1.08 -4.19
CA HIS A 26 -11.98 -1.85 -2.97
C HIS A 26 -11.40 -3.28 -2.93
N SER A 27 -10.36 -3.54 -3.73
CA SER A 27 -9.68 -4.84 -3.84
C SER A 27 -8.55 -4.94 -2.80
N TYR A 28 -8.93 -4.89 -1.51
CA TYR A 28 -7.98 -4.70 -0.41
C TYR A 28 -7.02 -5.87 -0.16
N ASP A 29 -7.45 -7.11 -0.45
CA ASP A 29 -6.59 -8.29 -0.33
C ASP A 29 -5.40 -8.22 -1.30
N GLN A 30 -5.67 -7.86 -2.56
CA GLN A 30 -4.64 -7.66 -3.58
C GLN A 30 -3.80 -6.41 -3.33
N ALA A 31 -4.40 -5.37 -2.73
CA ALA A 31 -3.69 -4.14 -2.39
C ALA A 31 -2.53 -4.38 -1.42
N TRP A 32 -2.62 -5.40 -0.54
CA TRP A 32 -1.56 -5.73 0.40
C TRP A 32 -0.25 -6.13 -0.30
N GLU A 33 -0.35 -7.02 -1.27
CA GLU A 33 0.81 -7.48 -2.06
C GLU A 33 1.41 -6.33 -2.84
N LYS A 34 0.56 -5.52 -3.50
CA LYS A 34 1.00 -4.36 -4.28
C LYS A 34 1.67 -3.29 -3.41
N ALA A 35 1.16 -3.07 -2.20
CA ALA A 35 1.79 -2.19 -1.22
C ALA A 35 3.17 -2.71 -0.77
N GLY A 36 3.32 -4.03 -0.60
CA GLY A 36 4.62 -4.66 -0.32
C GLY A 36 5.64 -4.50 -1.46
N GLU A 37 5.18 -4.62 -2.70
CA GLU A 37 5.98 -4.34 -3.90
C GLU A 37 6.43 -2.87 -3.90
N LEU A 38 5.50 -1.92 -3.68
CA LEU A 38 5.78 -0.49 -3.63
C LEU A 38 6.80 -0.16 -2.52
N ASN A 39 6.65 -0.74 -1.34
CA ASN A 39 7.59 -0.57 -0.22
C ASN A 39 9.00 -1.02 -0.59
N SER A 40 9.12 -2.11 -1.35
CA SER A 40 10.42 -2.66 -1.76
C SER A 40 11.09 -1.76 -2.79
N ILE A 41 10.32 -1.18 -3.72
CA ILE A 41 10.81 -0.20 -4.69
C ILE A 41 11.30 1.06 -3.97
N LEU A 42 10.52 1.60 -3.03
CA LEU A 42 10.85 2.81 -2.29
C LEU A 42 12.10 2.70 -1.39
N LYS A 43 12.65 1.50 -1.17
CA LYS A 43 13.93 1.31 -0.47
C LYS A 43 15.15 1.66 -1.31
N LYS A 44 15.01 1.65 -2.65
CA LYS A 44 16.07 1.94 -3.63
C LYS A 44 16.01 3.40 -4.07
N ARG A 45 15.99 4.33 -3.10
CA ARG A 45 15.72 5.75 -3.38
C ARG A 45 16.74 6.38 -4.32
N GLU A 46 17.98 5.94 -4.22
CA GLU A 46 19.12 6.34 -5.03
C GLU A 46 18.96 6.03 -6.53
N GLU A 47 18.06 5.14 -6.92
CA GLU A 47 17.80 4.79 -8.33
C GLU A 47 16.81 5.77 -9.01
N PHE A 48 16.14 6.64 -8.26
CA PHE A 48 15.13 7.55 -8.79
C PHE A 48 15.72 8.86 -9.31
N THR A 49 15.10 9.36 -10.38
CA THR A 49 15.39 10.71 -10.91
C THR A 49 14.24 11.68 -10.71
N LEU A 50 13.13 11.19 -10.13
CA LEU A 50 12.01 12.02 -9.69
C LEU A 50 12.43 12.98 -8.57
N PRO A 51 11.78 14.16 -8.47
CA PRO A 51 11.97 15.05 -7.34
C PRO A 51 11.69 14.36 -6.01
N GLU A 52 12.55 14.58 -5.01
CA GLU A 52 12.47 13.92 -3.69
C GLU A 52 11.09 14.06 -3.03
N TYR A 53 10.46 15.23 -3.14
CA TYR A 53 9.14 15.49 -2.58
C TYR A 53 8.06 14.54 -3.14
N MET A 54 8.17 14.11 -4.40
CA MET A 54 7.22 13.15 -4.99
C MET A 54 7.39 11.77 -4.34
N ILE A 55 8.64 11.34 -4.15
CA ILE A 55 8.97 10.06 -3.52
C ILE A 55 8.49 10.06 -2.06
N ASP A 56 8.67 11.17 -1.35
CA ASP A 56 8.19 11.35 0.02
C ASP A 56 6.67 11.28 0.13
N MET A 57 5.93 11.93 -0.77
CA MET A 57 4.47 11.83 -0.79
C MET A 57 4.01 10.38 -1.00
N VAL A 58 4.62 9.65 -1.95
CA VAL A 58 4.28 8.24 -2.18
C VAL A 58 4.56 7.41 -0.91
N GLN A 59 5.70 7.61 -0.26
CA GLN A 59 6.02 6.90 0.98
C GLN A 59 5.07 7.25 2.13
N GLN A 60 4.65 8.51 2.24
CA GLN A 60 3.69 8.96 3.26
C GLN A 60 2.32 8.31 3.06
N HIS A 61 1.83 8.23 1.82
CA HIS A 61 0.57 7.57 1.51
C HIS A 61 0.64 6.06 1.73
N LEU A 62 1.76 5.42 1.39
CA LEU A 62 1.99 4.00 1.70
C LEU A 62 1.98 3.73 3.21
N LYS A 63 2.63 4.56 4.02
CA LYS A 63 2.57 4.47 5.49
C LYS A 63 1.14 4.63 6.00
N SER A 64 0.37 5.54 5.40
CA SER A 64 -1.04 5.76 5.74
C SER A 64 -1.88 4.53 5.42
N TYR A 65 -1.67 3.89 4.26
CA TYR A 65 -2.31 2.62 3.90
C TYR A 65 -2.02 1.54 4.95
N TYR A 66 -0.76 1.32 5.32
CA TYR A 66 -0.41 0.30 6.32
C TYR A 66 -1.07 0.56 7.68
N ARG A 67 -1.21 1.83 8.09
CA ARG A 67 -1.93 2.20 9.29
C ARG A 67 -3.40 1.80 9.21
N GLN A 68 -4.07 2.06 8.08
CA GLN A 68 -5.47 1.67 7.88
C GLN A 68 -5.63 0.16 7.86
N ASN A 69 -4.73 -0.58 7.19
CA ASN A 69 -4.76 -2.04 7.19
C ASN A 69 -4.65 -2.63 8.60
N LYS A 70 -3.81 -2.03 9.46
CA LYS A 70 -3.73 -2.42 10.88
C LYS A 70 -5.04 -2.19 11.64
N ILE A 71 -5.79 -1.14 11.30
CA ILE A 71 -7.11 -0.87 11.91
C ILE A 71 -8.12 -1.94 11.47
N VAL A 72 -8.15 -2.28 10.17
CA VAL A 72 -9.00 -3.35 9.64
C VAL A 72 -8.71 -4.68 10.35
N ASN A 73 -7.44 -5.05 10.50
CA ASN A 73 -7.07 -6.28 11.21
C ASN A 73 -7.52 -6.31 12.68
N LYS A 74 -7.49 -5.15 13.36
CA LYS A 74 -8.04 -5.04 14.72
C LYS A 74 -9.56 -5.24 14.72
N ALA A 75 -10.26 -4.69 13.74
CA ALA A 75 -11.71 -4.88 13.60
C ALA A 75 -12.04 -6.36 13.37
N HIS A 76 -11.32 -7.05 12.47
CA HIS A 76 -11.48 -8.49 12.26
C HIS A 76 -11.24 -9.28 13.54
N THR A 77 -10.19 -8.95 14.31
CA THR A 77 -9.92 -9.62 15.59
C THR A 77 -11.08 -9.46 16.59
N ALA A 78 -11.63 -8.24 16.70
CA ALA A 78 -12.79 -7.99 17.57
C ALA A 78 -14.04 -8.75 17.11
N MET A 79 -14.29 -8.81 15.79
CA MET A 79 -15.38 -9.58 15.20
C MET A 79 -15.24 -11.09 15.48
N SER A 80 -14.04 -11.66 15.33
CA SER A 80 -13.78 -13.06 15.66
C SER A 80 -14.02 -13.35 17.13
N ALA A 81 -13.62 -12.44 18.04
CA ALA A 81 -13.88 -12.59 19.47
C ALA A 81 -15.38 -12.61 19.80
N ILE A 82 -16.20 -11.81 19.09
CA ILE A 82 -17.67 -11.88 19.20
C ILE A 82 -18.15 -13.26 18.75
N GLY A 83 -17.66 -13.75 17.62
CA GLY A 83 -17.99 -15.09 17.10
C GLY A 83 -17.70 -16.20 18.10
N HIS A 84 -16.53 -16.17 18.75
CA HIS A 84 -16.18 -17.13 19.80
C HIS A 84 -17.14 -17.09 20.98
N LYS A 85 -17.52 -15.90 21.46
CA LYS A 85 -18.51 -15.78 22.55
C LYS A 85 -19.87 -16.34 22.15
N LEU A 86 -20.29 -16.14 20.91
CA LEU A 86 -21.56 -16.70 20.42
C LEU A 86 -21.54 -18.23 20.34
N GLN A 87 -20.37 -18.84 20.12
CA GLN A 87 -20.21 -20.30 20.15
C GLN A 87 -20.39 -20.89 21.55
N GLU A 88 -20.26 -20.11 22.62
CA GLU A 88 -20.46 -20.58 24.01
C GLU A 88 -21.92 -21.00 24.29
N PHE A 89 -22.86 -20.62 23.44
CA PHE A 89 -24.29 -21.00 23.55
C PHE A 89 -24.66 -22.28 22.76
N ARG A 90 -23.67 -22.97 22.17
CA ARG A 90 -23.85 -24.30 21.56
C ARG A 90 -23.59 -25.40 22.58
#